data_AF-A0A658NV81-F1
#
_entry.id   AF-A0A658NV81-F1
#
_cell.length_a   1.000
_cell.length_b   1.000
_cell.length_c   1.000
_cell.angle_alpha   90.00
_cell.angle_beta   90.00
_cell.angle_gamma   90.00
#
_symmetry.space_group_name_H-M   'P 1'
#
loop_
_entity.id
_entity.type
_entity.pdbx_description
1 polymer ?
#
loop_
_entity_poly.entity_id
_entity_poly.type
_entity_poly.pdbx_seq_one_letter_code
_entity_poly.pdbx_strand_id
1 'polypeptide(L)'
;MLNDISVRTFIILFLLISAVALNIVEIIFSATPEIIIGTNVVSLISVFCLCWYMTKYLVMPINTVKRSIEEVTSGNLAISIPEFGNNCAGRLIPGINSLSSNISTLVNEIRTSSQTAMALSEQLAERSAELSVKTEQQSGALMQTAANMDEIAVNTRNNADNTQIASVQATVATQCAIQGGELMVQVATNMRSITECAQQMTEIITLIDGIAFQTNILALNAAVEAARAGEHGKGFSVVAGEVRMLAHRSADAAKNIKQLIAQTHQNVQQGAAIVREAEKNMHDIVGGAGQLNQLMGEILTTTQEQEKGIIRISHALAELENVTQSNAIMVDELSDSSGILKNQVIDLQSRTHKFRLSNALESARWQRA
;
A
#
# COMPACT_ATOMS: atom_id res chain seq x y z
N MET A 1 13.21 77.24 37.01
CA MET A 1 12.35 77.42 38.20
C MET A 1 10.86 77.61 37.91
N LEU A 2 10.44 78.03 36.70
CA LEU A 2 9.01 78.17 36.35
C LEU A 2 8.32 76.87 35.87
N ASN A 3 9.08 75.82 35.52
CA ASN A 3 8.53 74.59 34.95
C ASN A 3 7.72 73.74 35.96
N ASP A 4 7.97 73.87 37.27
CA ASP A 4 7.28 73.07 38.31
C ASP A 4 6.14 73.83 39.01
N ILE A 5 5.90 75.09 38.63
CA ILE A 5 4.81 75.88 39.21
C ILE A 5 3.51 75.49 38.52
N SER A 6 2.55 74.97 39.27
CA SER A 6 1.20 74.68 38.75
C SER A 6 0.63 75.90 38.04
N VAL A 7 0.04 75.70 36.86
CA VAL A 7 -0.64 76.76 36.08
C VAL A 7 -1.61 77.56 36.95
N ARG A 8 -2.28 76.90 37.91
CA ARG A 8 -3.12 77.55 38.92
C ARG A 8 -2.34 78.56 39.78
N THR A 9 -1.21 78.15 40.32
CA THR A 9 -0.36 78.98 41.19
C THR A 9 0.22 80.15 40.42
N PHE A 10 0.63 79.95 39.17
CA PHE A 10 1.14 81.02 38.31
C PHE A 10 0.07 82.07 37.99
N ILE A 11 -1.16 81.65 37.64
CA ILE A 11 -2.26 82.57 37.34
C ILE A 11 -2.68 83.35 38.59
N ILE A 12 -2.75 82.70 39.76
CA ILE A 12 -3.07 83.38 41.03
C ILE A 12 -1.99 84.40 41.38
N LEU A 13 -0.71 84.03 41.26
CA LEU A 13 0.42 84.94 41.51
C LEU A 13 0.40 86.12 40.55
N PHE A 14 0.14 85.88 39.25
CA PHE A 14 0.03 86.92 38.24
C PHE A 14 -1.12 87.90 38.53
N LEU A 15 -2.29 87.39 38.92
CA LEU A 15 -3.43 88.23 39.30
C LEU A 15 -3.15 89.04 40.58
N LEU A 16 -2.49 88.43 41.56
CA LEU A 16 -2.12 89.11 42.80
C LEU A 16 -1.09 90.22 42.54
N ILE A 17 -0.05 89.94 41.73
CA ILE A 17 0.93 90.94 41.30
C ILE A 17 0.26 92.05 40.49
N SER A 18 -0.65 91.71 39.57
CA SER A 18 -1.40 92.68 38.78
C SER A 18 -2.30 93.56 39.66
N ALA A 19 -2.95 92.98 40.68
CA ALA A 19 -3.76 93.72 41.64
C ALA A 19 -2.91 94.67 42.49
N VAL A 20 -1.73 94.22 42.95
CA VAL A 20 -0.79 95.08 43.69
C VAL A 20 -0.27 96.21 42.81
N ALA A 21 0.08 95.93 41.54
CA ALA A 21 0.50 96.96 40.59
C ALA A 21 -0.61 97.99 40.32
N LEU A 22 -1.87 97.53 40.19
CA LEU A 22 -3.03 98.41 40.02
C LEU A 22 -3.22 99.33 41.24
N ASN A 23 -3.09 98.78 42.45
CA ASN A 23 -3.13 99.56 43.70
C ASN A 23 -2.02 100.62 43.75
N ILE A 24 -0.78 100.28 43.33
CA ILE A 24 0.33 101.25 43.29
C ILE A 24 0.01 102.42 42.33
N VAL A 25 -0.58 102.12 41.16
CA VAL A 25 -0.98 103.14 40.18
C VAL A 25 -2.10 104.03 40.72
N GLU A 26 -3.12 103.46 41.37
CA GLU A 26 -4.21 104.21 42.01
C GLU A 26 -3.70 105.16 43.12
N ILE A 27 -2.70 104.72 43.90
CA ILE A 27 -2.05 105.55 44.93
C ILE A 27 -1.27 106.72 44.29
N ILE A 28 -0.54 106.49 43.20
CA ILE A 28 0.24 107.54 42.50
C ILE A 28 -0.68 108.62 41.91
N PHE A 29 -1.86 108.25 41.40
CA PHE A 29 -2.85 109.18 40.84
C PHE A 29 -3.76 109.85 41.87
N SER A 30 -3.48 109.69 43.18
CA SER A 30 -4.26 110.30 44.29
C SER A 30 -5.76 109.95 44.26
N ALA A 31 -6.09 108.68 43.97
CA ALA A 31 -7.47 108.20 44.01
C ALA A 31 -8.08 108.26 45.43
N THR A 32 -9.41 108.42 45.52
CA THR A 32 -10.12 108.42 46.82
C THR A 32 -10.11 107.03 47.47
N PRO A 33 -10.06 106.92 48.81
CA PRO A 33 -9.99 105.63 49.50
C PRO A 33 -11.18 104.70 49.21
N GLU A 34 -12.34 105.24 48.84
CA GLU A 34 -13.52 104.46 48.43
C GLU A 34 -13.29 103.67 47.12
N ILE A 35 -12.55 104.25 46.16
CA ILE A 35 -12.22 103.60 44.89
C ILE A 35 -11.25 102.45 45.12
N ILE A 36 -10.23 102.66 45.95
CA ILE A 36 -9.23 101.64 46.30
C ILE A 36 -9.90 100.43 46.97
N ILE A 37 -10.83 100.65 47.90
CA ILE A 37 -11.57 99.56 48.56
C ILE A 37 -12.44 98.81 47.55
N GLY A 38 -13.16 99.52 46.68
CA GLY A 38 -13.98 98.92 45.63
C GLY A 38 -13.18 98.04 44.67
N THR A 39 -12.04 98.54 44.18
CA THR A 39 -11.14 97.80 43.28
C THR A 39 -10.58 96.53 43.96
N ASN A 40 -10.23 96.60 45.24
CA ASN A 40 -9.74 95.42 45.99
C ASN A 40 -10.82 94.35 46.19
N VAL A 41 -12.08 94.74 46.47
CA VAL A 41 -13.20 93.80 46.61
C VAL A 41 -13.46 93.08 45.27
N VAL A 42 -13.47 93.82 44.16
CA VAL A 42 -13.64 93.24 42.82
C VAL A 42 -12.48 92.29 42.49
N SER A 43 -11.25 92.65 42.84
CA SER A 43 -10.08 91.79 42.64
C SER A 43 -10.17 90.49 43.44
N LEU A 44 -10.60 90.56 44.72
CA LEU A 44 -10.79 89.38 45.57
C LEU A 44 -11.86 88.43 45.01
N ILE A 45 -13.00 88.98 44.57
CA ILE A 45 -14.09 88.21 43.94
C ILE A 45 -13.61 87.57 42.63
N SER A 46 -12.85 88.30 41.83
CA SER A 46 -12.28 87.80 40.57
C SER A 46 -11.33 86.62 40.81
N VAL A 47 -10.44 86.71 41.80
CA VAL A 47 -9.55 85.62 42.20
C VAL A 47 -10.33 84.41 42.72
N PHE A 48 -11.37 84.63 43.53
CA PHE A 48 -12.22 83.54 44.05
C PHE A 48 -12.97 82.82 42.93
N CYS A 49 -13.65 83.57 42.04
CA CYS A 49 -14.36 83.03 40.89
C CYS A 49 -13.42 82.26 39.95
N LEU A 50 -12.21 82.78 39.70
CA LEU A 50 -11.21 82.10 38.87
C LEU A 50 -10.67 80.83 39.55
N CYS A 51 -10.44 80.85 40.86
CA CYS A 51 -10.03 79.67 41.62
C CYS A 51 -11.11 78.57 41.60
N TRP A 52 -12.38 78.95 41.78
CA TRP A 52 -13.53 78.06 41.67
C TRP A 52 -13.62 77.47 40.26
N TYR A 53 -13.53 78.32 39.23
CA TYR A 53 -13.58 77.90 37.83
C TYR A 53 -12.45 76.92 37.49
N MET A 54 -11.20 77.23 37.86
CA MET A 54 -10.05 76.35 37.63
C MET A 54 -10.19 75.02 38.37
N THR A 55 -10.70 75.02 39.60
CA THR A 55 -10.85 73.78 40.37
C THR A 55 -11.92 72.87 39.74
N LYS A 56 -13.08 73.45 39.38
CA LYS A 56 -14.21 72.69 38.83
C LYS A 56 -13.98 72.26 37.37
N TYR A 57 -13.38 73.11 36.54
CA TYR A 57 -13.27 72.88 35.10
C TYR A 57 -11.89 72.43 34.61
N LEU A 58 -10.81 72.55 35.42
CA LEU A 58 -9.46 72.11 35.05
C LEU A 58 -8.95 71.00 35.97
N VAL A 59 -8.90 71.22 37.29
CA VAL A 59 -8.26 70.30 38.24
C VAL A 59 -9.03 69.00 38.39
N MET A 60 -10.35 69.08 38.63
CA MET A 60 -11.17 67.90 38.87
C MET A 60 -11.24 66.95 37.65
N PRO A 61 -11.47 67.45 36.41
CA PRO A 61 -11.43 66.61 35.20
C PRO A 61 -10.05 66.00 34.92
N ILE A 62 -8.96 66.74 35.11
CA ILE A 62 -7.60 66.20 34.94
C ILE A 62 -7.32 65.11 35.97
N ASN A 63 -7.80 65.26 37.21
CA ASN A 63 -7.62 64.23 38.23
C ASN A 63 -8.45 62.97 37.92
N THR A 64 -9.64 63.13 37.33
CA THR A 64 -10.43 62.01 36.79
C THR A 64 -9.68 61.31 35.66
N VAL A 65 -9.14 62.06 34.70
CA VAL A 65 -8.32 61.53 33.61
C VAL A 65 -7.10 60.76 34.14
N LYS A 66 -6.39 61.34 35.12
CA LYS A 66 -5.25 60.68 35.79
C LYS A 66 -5.66 59.36 36.42
N ARG A 67 -6.75 59.33 37.20
CA ARG A 67 -7.25 58.12 37.84
C ARG A 67 -7.67 57.07 36.82
N SER A 68 -8.29 57.46 35.72
CA SER A 68 -8.67 56.53 34.66
C SER A 68 -7.47 55.96 33.92
N ILE A 69 -6.40 56.74 33.73
CA ILE A 69 -5.12 56.22 33.22
C ILE A 69 -4.52 55.22 34.22
N GLU A 70 -4.50 55.53 35.51
CA GLU A 70 -4.02 54.61 36.56
C GLU A 70 -4.80 53.28 36.53
N GLU A 71 -6.12 53.34 36.40
CA GLU A 71 -6.95 52.16 36.27
C GLU A 71 -6.67 51.35 34.98
N VAL A 72 -6.54 52.02 33.82
CA VAL A 72 -6.16 51.36 32.55
C VAL A 72 -4.79 50.70 32.66
N THR A 73 -3.81 51.36 33.29
CA THR A 73 -2.46 50.80 33.52
C THR A 73 -2.46 49.64 34.52
N SER A 74 -3.43 49.61 35.45
CA SER A 74 -3.64 48.48 36.35
C SER A 74 -4.34 47.27 35.69
N GLY A 75 -4.74 47.41 34.43
CA GLY A 75 -5.42 46.38 33.63
C GLY A 75 -6.93 46.51 33.61
N ASN A 76 -7.53 47.54 34.20
CA ASN A 76 -8.98 47.76 34.17
C ASN A 76 -9.40 48.54 32.92
N LEU A 77 -9.74 47.82 31.85
CA LEU A 77 -10.16 48.38 30.56
C LEU A 77 -11.68 48.58 30.46
N ALA A 78 -12.43 48.21 31.49
CA ALA A 78 -13.89 48.30 31.54
C ALA A 78 -14.41 49.74 31.83
N ILE A 79 -13.50 50.69 32.06
CA ILE A 79 -13.86 52.06 32.48
C ILE A 79 -14.07 52.94 31.26
N SER A 80 -15.17 53.69 31.28
CA SER A 80 -15.45 54.78 30.35
C SER A 80 -15.48 56.09 31.13
N ILE A 81 -14.71 57.08 30.66
CA ILE A 81 -14.71 58.42 31.24
C ILE A 81 -15.88 59.20 30.64
N PRO A 82 -16.79 59.75 31.45
CA PRO A 82 -17.90 60.56 30.95
C PRO A 82 -17.37 61.80 30.23
N GLU A 83 -18.03 62.20 29.13
CA GLU A 83 -17.66 63.39 28.37
C GLU A 83 -17.76 64.65 29.24
N PHE A 84 -16.75 65.51 29.17
CA PHE A 84 -16.67 66.72 29.98
C PHE A 84 -16.25 67.93 29.16
N GLY A 85 -17.20 68.77 28.75
CA GLY A 85 -16.95 70.06 28.12
C GLY A 85 -16.04 70.02 26.88
N ASN A 86 -15.68 71.19 26.35
CA ASN A 86 -14.76 71.31 25.20
C ASN A 86 -13.47 72.06 25.54
N ASN A 87 -13.08 72.05 26.82
CA ASN A 87 -11.82 72.63 27.26
C ASN A 87 -10.65 71.66 27.02
N CYS A 88 -9.42 72.11 27.27
CA CYS A 88 -8.22 71.29 27.04
C CYS A 88 -8.25 69.92 27.74
N ALA A 89 -8.87 69.83 28.93
CA ALA A 89 -9.03 68.58 29.66
C ALA A 89 -10.11 67.68 29.04
N GLY A 90 -11.24 68.26 28.62
CA GLY A 90 -12.33 67.57 27.93
C GLY A 90 -11.91 66.92 26.62
N ARG A 91 -11.03 67.59 25.85
CA ARG A 91 -10.54 67.09 24.55
C ARG A 91 -9.63 65.86 24.64
N LEU A 92 -9.11 65.52 25.83
CA LEU A 92 -8.30 64.32 26.06
C LEU A 92 -9.16 63.07 26.30
N ILE A 93 -10.37 63.24 26.83
CA ILE A 93 -11.27 62.16 27.23
C ILE A 93 -11.62 61.22 26.06
N PRO A 94 -12.03 61.72 24.88
CA PRO A 94 -12.32 60.86 23.72
C PRO A 94 -11.11 60.02 23.28
N GLY A 95 -9.89 60.59 23.32
CA GLY A 95 -8.67 59.89 22.97
C GLY A 95 -8.33 58.75 23.94
N ILE A 96 -8.52 58.96 25.24
CA ILE A 96 -8.29 57.94 26.27
C ILE A 96 -9.36 56.84 26.20
N ASN A 97 -10.63 57.21 26.02
CA ASN A 97 -11.71 56.24 25.83
C ASN A 97 -11.47 55.38 24.57
N SER A 98 -11.05 56.00 23.46
CA SER A 98 -10.69 55.28 22.24
C SER A 98 -9.49 54.35 22.45
N LEU A 99 -8.44 54.79 23.15
CA LEU A 99 -7.28 53.97 23.48
C LEU A 99 -7.68 52.77 24.35
N SER A 100 -8.45 52.98 25.42
CA SER A 100 -8.94 51.91 26.29
C SER A 100 -9.81 50.91 25.53
N SER A 101 -10.71 51.41 24.67
CA SER A 101 -11.56 50.58 23.81
C SER A 101 -10.73 49.72 22.84
N ASN A 102 -9.74 50.32 22.16
CA ASN A 102 -8.88 49.60 21.22
C ASN A 102 -8.04 48.52 21.92
N ILE A 103 -7.49 48.80 23.11
CA ILE A 103 -6.77 47.80 23.91
C ILE A 103 -7.73 46.69 24.37
N SER A 104 -8.95 47.04 24.78
CA SER A 104 -9.98 46.07 25.18
C SER A 104 -10.33 45.11 24.03
N THR A 105 -10.52 45.65 22.82
CA THR A 105 -10.76 44.85 21.60
C THR A 105 -9.59 43.93 21.29
N LEU A 106 -8.36 44.45 21.31
CA LEU A 106 -7.15 43.67 21.05
C LEU A 106 -6.97 42.54 22.08
N VAL A 107 -7.19 42.80 23.38
CA VAL A 107 -7.13 41.75 24.41
C VAL A 107 -8.24 40.71 24.20
N ASN A 108 -9.44 41.11 23.80
CA ASN A 108 -10.53 40.20 23.49
C ASN A 108 -10.21 39.31 22.28
N GLU A 109 -9.67 39.89 21.21
CA GLU A 109 -9.20 39.15 20.03
C GLU A 109 -8.10 38.14 20.39
N ILE A 110 -7.13 38.53 21.21
CA ILE A 110 -6.08 37.61 21.70
C ILE A 110 -6.69 36.48 22.51
N ARG A 111 -7.66 36.74 23.40
CA ARG A 111 -8.34 35.70 24.19
C ARG A 111 -9.06 34.70 23.30
N THR A 112 -9.84 35.18 22.34
CA THR A 112 -10.56 34.33 21.38
C THR A 112 -9.59 33.51 20.53
N SER A 113 -8.54 34.13 19.98
CA SER A 113 -7.50 33.45 19.20
C SER A 113 -6.78 32.38 20.03
N SER A 114 -6.49 32.67 21.30
CA SER A 114 -5.89 31.70 22.24
C SER A 114 -6.82 30.51 22.50
N GLN A 115 -8.13 30.73 22.65
CA GLN A 115 -9.10 29.64 22.81
C GLN A 115 -9.16 28.74 21.56
N THR A 116 -9.14 29.33 20.36
CA THR A 116 -9.06 28.56 19.11
C THR A 116 -7.76 27.77 19.02
N ALA A 117 -6.61 28.38 19.37
CA ALA A 117 -5.32 27.71 19.37
C ALA A 117 -5.26 26.54 20.38
N MET A 118 -5.92 26.66 21.54
CA MET A 118 -6.05 25.57 22.51
C MET A 118 -6.78 24.38 21.89
N ALA A 119 -7.96 24.61 21.30
CA ALA A 119 -8.76 23.57 20.68
C ALA A 119 -8.02 22.87 19.52
N LEU A 120 -7.32 23.65 18.69
CA LEU A 120 -6.48 23.11 17.62
C LEU A 120 -5.33 22.25 18.14
N SER A 121 -4.70 22.65 19.26
CA SER A 121 -3.63 21.87 19.89
C SER A 121 -4.14 20.52 20.41
N GLU A 122 -5.29 20.52 21.11
CA GLU A 122 -5.92 19.29 21.58
C GLU A 122 -6.30 18.35 20.43
N GLN A 123 -6.89 18.91 19.37
CA GLN A 123 -7.19 18.15 18.16
C GLN A 123 -5.92 17.59 17.50
N LEU A 124 -4.82 18.35 17.48
CA LEU A 124 -3.54 17.89 16.92
C LEU A 124 -2.95 16.73 17.73
N ALA A 125 -3.08 16.77 19.06
CA ALA A 125 -2.64 15.69 19.93
C ALA A 125 -3.45 14.41 19.71
N GLU A 126 -4.78 14.53 19.59
CA GLU A 126 -5.66 13.40 19.26
C GLU A 126 -5.32 12.78 17.90
N ARG A 127 -5.11 13.64 16.89
CA ARG A 127 -4.71 13.20 15.53
C ARG A 127 -3.34 12.53 15.52
N SER A 128 -2.40 13.02 16.33
CA SER A 128 -1.08 12.40 16.48
C SER A 128 -1.21 11.00 17.09
N ALA A 129 -2.03 10.84 18.12
CA ALA A 129 -2.31 9.53 18.71
C ALA A 129 -2.98 8.56 17.72
N GLU A 130 -3.96 9.04 16.93
CA GLU A 130 -4.58 8.25 15.86
C GLU A 130 -3.56 7.81 14.80
N LEU A 131 -2.66 8.71 14.40
CA LEU A 131 -1.60 8.42 13.45
C LEU A 131 -0.63 7.38 14.02
N SER A 132 -0.25 7.49 15.29
CA SER A 132 0.59 6.50 15.99
C SER A 132 0.03 5.08 15.87
N VAL A 133 -1.26 4.91 16.17
CA VAL A 133 -1.93 3.60 16.09
C VAL A 133 -1.91 3.06 14.66
N LYS A 134 -2.16 3.92 13.66
CA LYS A 134 -2.10 3.51 12.24
C LYS A 134 -0.67 3.14 11.82
N THR A 135 0.33 3.86 12.29
CA THR A 135 1.75 3.56 12.02
C THR A 135 2.15 2.21 12.62
N GLU A 136 1.73 1.90 13.84
CA GLU A 136 1.96 0.57 14.45
C GLU A 136 1.25 -0.55 13.69
N GLN A 137 -0.03 -0.36 13.32
CA GLN A 137 -0.77 -1.33 12.52
C GLN A 137 -0.12 -1.57 11.15
N GLN A 138 0.34 -0.49 10.50
CA GLN A 138 1.04 -0.57 9.23
C GLN A 138 2.37 -1.33 9.38
N SER A 139 3.13 -1.09 10.45
CA SER A 139 4.35 -1.84 10.74
C SER A 139 4.07 -3.35 10.87
N GLY A 140 3.03 -3.73 11.64
CA GLY A 140 2.62 -5.13 11.75
C GLY A 140 2.21 -5.76 10.41
N ALA A 141 1.45 -5.03 9.59
CA ALA A 141 1.07 -5.49 8.26
C ALA A 141 2.29 -5.65 7.32
N LEU A 142 3.26 -4.74 7.40
CA LEU A 142 4.51 -4.84 6.64
C LEU A 142 5.33 -6.06 7.05
N MET A 143 5.47 -6.33 8.35
CA MET A 143 6.17 -7.52 8.85
C MET A 143 5.51 -8.82 8.36
N GLN A 144 4.18 -8.91 8.44
CA GLN A 144 3.45 -10.07 7.93
C GLN A 144 3.61 -10.21 6.41
N THR A 145 3.57 -9.09 5.67
CA THR A 145 3.75 -9.10 4.21
C THR A 145 5.16 -9.55 3.84
N ALA A 146 6.18 -9.09 4.57
CA ALA A 146 7.57 -9.53 4.37
C ALA A 146 7.74 -11.03 4.63
N ALA A 147 7.16 -11.57 5.71
CA ALA A 147 7.19 -12.99 6.00
C ALA A 147 6.50 -13.83 4.89
N ASN A 148 5.36 -13.36 4.38
CA ASN A 148 4.70 -14.00 3.24
C ASN A 148 5.56 -13.92 1.96
N MET A 149 6.30 -12.83 1.75
CA MET A 149 7.21 -12.72 0.59
C MET A 149 8.38 -13.69 0.70
N ASP A 150 8.92 -13.92 1.90
CA ASP A 150 9.96 -14.94 2.12
C ASP A 150 9.44 -16.35 1.83
N GLU A 151 8.22 -16.67 2.27
CA GLU A 151 7.59 -17.96 1.96
C GLU A 151 7.36 -18.13 0.45
N ILE A 152 6.87 -17.09 -0.23
CA ILE A 152 6.73 -17.10 -1.69
C ILE A 152 8.09 -17.27 -2.36
N ALA A 153 9.15 -16.60 -1.90
CA ALA A 153 10.50 -16.75 -2.45
C ALA A 153 11.00 -18.20 -2.34
N VAL A 154 10.78 -18.85 -1.20
CA VAL A 154 11.12 -20.27 -0.99
C VAL A 154 10.32 -21.16 -1.95
N ASN A 155 9.01 -20.94 -2.06
CA ASN A 155 8.14 -21.72 -2.94
C ASN A 155 8.49 -21.54 -4.43
N THR A 156 8.82 -20.32 -4.86
CA THR A 156 9.28 -20.03 -6.21
C THR A 156 10.60 -20.74 -6.51
N ARG A 157 11.55 -20.76 -5.56
CA ARG A 157 12.81 -21.51 -5.73
C ARG A 157 12.58 -23.01 -5.81
N ASN A 158 11.76 -23.57 -4.92
CA ASN A 158 11.35 -24.98 -4.97
C ASN A 158 10.68 -25.33 -6.31
N ASN A 159 9.87 -24.41 -6.87
CA ASN A 159 9.23 -24.61 -8.16
C ASN A 159 10.25 -24.66 -9.31
N ALA A 160 11.30 -23.82 -9.27
CA ALA A 160 12.39 -23.86 -10.25
C ALA A 160 13.12 -25.21 -10.20
N ASP A 161 13.49 -25.66 -8.99
CA ASP A 161 14.17 -26.95 -8.78
C ASP A 161 13.30 -28.13 -9.26
N ASN A 162 12.02 -28.15 -8.89
CA ASN A 162 11.08 -29.18 -9.32
C ASN A 162 10.88 -29.21 -10.84
N THR A 163 10.84 -28.03 -11.47
CA THR A 163 10.74 -27.90 -12.93
C THR A 163 11.98 -28.48 -13.62
N GLN A 164 13.17 -28.23 -13.06
CA GLN A 164 14.42 -28.79 -13.57
C GLN A 164 14.46 -30.32 -13.41
N ILE A 165 14.04 -30.85 -12.25
CA ILE A 165 13.94 -32.30 -12.03
C ILE A 165 12.95 -32.93 -13.02
N ALA A 166 11.78 -32.32 -13.22
CA ALA A 166 10.78 -32.80 -14.18
C ALA A 166 11.32 -32.81 -15.63
N SER A 167 12.06 -31.78 -16.03
CA SER A 167 12.73 -31.71 -17.34
C SER A 167 13.75 -32.84 -17.54
N VAL A 168 14.57 -33.14 -16.52
CA VAL A 168 15.51 -34.26 -16.56
C VAL A 168 14.75 -35.59 -16.69
N GLN A 169 13.68 -35.77 -15.91
CA GLN A 169 12.90 -37.00 -15.93
C GLN A 169 12.16 -37.21 -17.26
N ALA A 170 11.68 -36.12 -17.88
CA ALA A 170 11.14 -36.15 -19.23
C ALA A 170 12.19 -36.59 -20.26
N THR A 171 13.42 -36.09 -20.14
CA THR A 171 14.53 -36.49 -21.01
C THR A 171 14.85 -37.99 -20.87
N VAL A 172 14.86 -38.51 -19.65
CA VAL A 172 15.05 -39.95 -19.39
C VAL A 172 13.91 -40.78 -20.00
N ALA A 173 12.66 -40.33 -19.84
CA ALA A 173 11.50 -41.00 -20.42
C ALA A 173 11.57 -41.02 -21.96
N THR A 174 11.97 -39.91 -22.59
CA THR A 174 12.22 -39.83 -24.04
C THR A 174 13.27 -40.84 -24.47
N GLN A 175 14.40 -40.92 -23.76
CA GLN A 175 15.46 -41.87 -24.11
C GLN A 175 14.99 -43.33 -24.00
N CYS A 176 14.21 -43.66 -22.97
CA CYS A 176 13.63 -44.99 -22.79
C CYS A 176 12.65 -45.33 -23.93
N ALA A 177 11.80 -44.38 -24.32
CA ALA A 177 10.86 -44.56 -25.41
C ALA A 177 11.57 -44.74 -26.78
N ILE A 178 12.66 -44.01 -27.03
CA ILE A 178 13.50 -44.19 -28.22
C ILE A 178 14.08 -45.61 -28.25
N GLN A 179 14.68 -46.07 -27.15
CA GLN A 179 15.22 -47.43 -27.04
C GLN A 179 14.13 -48.50 -27.21
N GLY A 180 12.95 -48.27 -26.64
CA GLY A 180 11.78 -49.13 -26.83
C GLY A 180 11.34 -49.20 -28.29
N GLY A 181 11.33 -48.06 -28.99
CA GLY A 181 11.04 -47.99 -30.42
C GLY A 181 12.06 -48.77 -31.27
N GLU A 182 13.36 -48.61 -31.01
CA GLU A 182 14.41 -49.38 -31.68
C GLU A 182 14.22 -50.90 -31.49
N LEU A 183 13.85 -51.33 -30.28
CA LEU A 183 13.57 -52.73 -30.00
C LEU A 183 12.34 -53.24 -30.78
N MET A 184 11.28 -52.43 -30.89
CA MET A 184 10.10 -52.78 -31.69
C MET A 184 10.46 -52.94 -33.18
N VAL A 185 11.34 -52.10 -33.72
CA VAL A 185 11.85 -52.25 -35.10
C VAL A 185 12.61 -53.57 -35.30
N GLN A 186 13.41 -54.00 -34.32
CA GLN A 186 14.08 -55.30 -34.36
C GLN A 186 13.09 -56.45 -34.32
N VAL A 187 12.06 -56.38 -33.45
CA VAL A 187 11.01 -57.41 -33.38
C VAL A 187 10.22 -57.48 -34.69
N ALA A 188 9.87 -56.33 -35.30
CA ALA A 188 9.18 -56.28 -36.59
C ALA A 188 10.02 -56.93 -37.70
N THR A 189 11.33 -56.71 -37.69
CA THR A 189 12.27 -57.35 -38.63
C THR A 189 12.29 -58.87 -38.46
N ASN A 190 12.34 -59.36 -37.21
CA ASN A 190 12.28 -60.80 -36.93
C ASN A 190 10.95 -61.43 -37.39
N MET A 191 9.82 -60.74 -37.16
CA MET A 191 8.51 -61.22 -37.64
C MET A 191 8.46 -61.32 -39.17
N ARG A 192 9.09 -60.40 -39.89
CA ARG A 192 9.23 -60.46 -41.35
C ARG A 192 10.06 -61.67 -41.78
N SER A 193 11.20 -61.92 -41.13
CA SER A 193 12.02 -63.10 -41.43
C SER A 193 11.29 -64.43 -41.13
N ILE A 194 10.49 -64.50 -40.06
CA ILE A 194 9.66 -65.68 -39.77
C ILE A 194 8.59 -65.86 -40.87
N THR A 195 7.99 -64.76 -41.33
CA THR A 195 7.00 -64.78 -42.42
C THR A 195 7.61 -65.32 -43.72
N GLU A 196 8.81 -64.86 -44.08
CA GLU A 196 9.57 -65.35 -45.25
C GLU A 196 9.92 -66.85 -45.10
N CYS A 197 10.36 -67.28 -43.91
CA CYS A 197 10.65 -68.69 -43.64
C CYS A 197 9.41 -69.59 -43.74
N ALA A 198 8.27 -69.14 -43.21
CA ALA A 198 6.99 -69.86 -43.31
C ALA A 198 6.52 -70.00 -44.77
N GLN A 199 6.76 -68.99 -45.61
CA GLN A 199 6.46 -69.05 -47.04
C GLN A 199 7.31 -70.13 -47.74
N GLN A 200 8.62 -70.14 -47.49
CA GLN A 200 9.53 -71.17 -48.02
C GLN A 200 9.13 -72.59 -47.56
N MET A 201 8.76 -72.75 -46.28
CA MET A 201 8.25 -74.03 -45.79
C MET A 201 6.98 -74.47 -46.51
N THR A 202 6.07 -73.54 -46.81
CA THR A 202 4.83 -73.84 -47.56
C THR A 202 5.13 -74.36 -48.97
N GLU A 203 6.12 -73.79 -49.64
CA GLU A 203 6.59 -74.24 -50.96
C GLU A 203 7.18 -75.65 -50.89
N ILE A 204 8.05 -75.91 -49.92
CA ILE A 204 8.66 -77.24 -49.70
C ILE A 204 7.60 -78.30 -49.40
N ILE A 205 6.65 -78.00 -48.52
CA ILE A 205 5.58 -78.95 -48.17
C ILE A 205 4.64 -79.20 -49.36
N THR A 206 4.39 -78.20 -50.20
CA THR A 206 3.62 -78.37 -51.44
C THR A 206 4.36 -79.26 -52.45
N LEU A 207 5.69 -79.15 -52.53
CA LEU A 207 6.51 -80.07 -53.33
C LEU A 207 6.44 -81.51 -52.79
N ILE A 208 6.52 -81.70 -51.47
CA ILE A 208 6.43 -83.03 -50.83
C ILE A 208 5.06 -83.67 -51.08
N ASP A 209 3.97 -82.91 -50.98
CA ASP A 209 2.62 -83.38 -51.33
C ASP A 209 2.54 -83.80 -52.82
N GLY A 210 3.17 -83.03 -53.70
CA GLY A 210 3.32 -83.39 -55.12
C GLY A 210 4.10 -84.69 -55.34
N ILE A 211 5.20 -84.91 -54.62
CA ILE A 211 5.99 -86.15 -54.67
C ILE A 211 5.16 -87.33 -54.15
N ALA A 212 4.43 -87.15 -53.05
CA ALA A 212 3.54 -88.18 -52.50
C ALA A 212 2.45 -88.57 -53.51
N PHE A 213 1.83 -87.59 -54.17
CA PHE A 213 0.84 -87.84 -55.22
C PHE A 213 1.45 -88.60 -56.41
N GLN A 214 2.62 -88.18 -56.91
CA GLN A 214 3.33 -88.89 -57.99
C GLN A 214 3.67 -90.33 -57.59
N THR A 215 4.13 -90.54 -56.35
CA THR A 215 4.46 -91.87 -55.80
C THR A 215 3.22 -92.76 -55.70
N ASN A 216 2.08 -92.20 -55.31
CA ASN A 216 0.79 -92.90 -55.29
C ASN A 216 0.36 -93.35 -56.70
N ILE A 217 0.55 -92.51 -57.73
CA ILE A 217 0.26 -92.87 -59.12
C ILE A 217 1.23 -93.96 -59.63
N LEU A 218 2.53 -93.84 -59.33
CA LEU A 218 3.54 -94.85 -59.66
C LEU A 218 3.22 -96.21 -59.02
N ALA A 219 2.86 -96.21 -57.74
CA ALA A 219 2.48 -97.41 -57.00
C ALA A 219 1.19 -98.04 -57.55
N LEU A 220 0.20 -97.21 -57.93
CA LEU A 220 -1.01 -97.69 -58.61
C LEU A 220 -0.68 -98.36 -59.94
N ASN A 221 0.16 -97.73 -60.78
CA ASN A 221 0.59 -98.30 -62.06
C ASN A 221 1.34 -99.62 -61.86
N ALA A 222 2.22 -99.70 -60.85
CA ALA A 222 2.93 -100.92 -60.49
C ALA A 222 1.99 -102.03 -60.00
N ALA A 223 0.97 -101.69 -59.21
CA ALA A 223 -0.05 -102.65 -58.76
C ALA A 223 -0.88 -103.21 -59.93
N VAL A 224 -1.21 -102.37 -60.92
CA VAL A 224 -1.90 -102.78 -62.15
C VAL A 224 -1.03 -103.73 -62.98
N GLU A 225 0.25 -103.40 -63.19
CA GLU A 225 1.16 -104.25 -63.97
C GLU A 225 1.48 -105.56 -63.24
N ALA A 226 1.58 -105.54 -61.91
CA ALA A 226 1.71 -106.73 -61.09
C ALA A 226 0.48 -107.65 -61.19
N ALA A 227 -0.73 -107.09 -61.24
CA ALA A 227 -1.95 -107.86 -61.48
C ALA A 227 -1.97 -108.46 -62.90
N ARG A 228 -1.42 -107.74 -63.88
CA ARG A 228 -1.29 -108.19 -65.27
C ARG A 228 -0.32 -109.37 -65.44
N ALA A 229 0.71 -109.46 -64.60
CA ALA A 229 1.67 -110.56 -64.58
C ALA A 229 1.16 -111.85 -63.87
N GLY A 230 -0.06 -111.85 -63.32
CA GLY A 230 -0.68 -113.04 -62.72
C GLY A 230 0.06 -113.58 -61.50
N GLU A 231 0.27 -114.91 -61.45
CA GLU A 231 0.95 -115.60 -60.33
C GLU A 231 2.37 -115.07 -60.05
N HIS A 232 3.11 -114.68 -61.10
CA HIS A 232 4.48 -114.17 -60.97
C HIS A 232 4.55 -112.74 -60.39
N GLY A 233 3.44 -112.00 -60.40
CA GLY A 233 3.37 -110.61 -59.91
C GLY A 233 2.90 -110.46 -58.46
N LYS A 234 2.52 -111.54 -57.78
CA LYS A 234 1.94 -111.48 -56.41
C LYS A 234 2.82 -110.74 -55.40
N GLY A 235 4.13 -110.99 -55.39
CA GLY A 235 5.07 -110.29 -54.50
C GLY A 235 5.19 -108.80 -54.81
N PHE A 236 5.22 -108.43 -56.09
CA PHE A 236 5.25 -107.03 -56.54
C PHE A 236 3.96 -106.27 -56.21
N SER A 237 2.80 -106.94 -56.27
CA SER A 237 1.50 -106.35 -55.93
C SER A 237 1.43 -105.93 -54.46
N VAL A 238 1.98 -106.74 -53.54
CA VAL A 238 2.05 -106.41 -52.10
C VAL A 238 2.95 -105.19 -51.86
N VAL A 239 4.14 -105.16 -52.48
CA VAL A 239 5.06 -104.02 -52.36
C VAL A 239 4.42 -102.75 -52.92
N ALA A 240 3.74 -102.83 -54.07
CA ALA A 240 3.03 -101.71 -54.66
C ALA A 240 1.90 -101.19 -53.75
N GLY A 241 1.17 -102.08 -53.06
CA GLY A 241 0.18 -101.72 -52.05
C GLY A 241 0.79 -100.97 -50.85
N GLU A 242 1.93 -101.44 -50.35
CA GLU A 242 2.63 -100.81 -49.21
C GLU A 242 3.19 -99.43 -49.58
N VAL A 243 3.82 -99.30 -50.77
CA VAL A 243 4.30 -98.00 -51.29
C VAL A 243 3.13 -97.03 -51.45
N ARG A 244 1.97 -97.50 -51.91
CA ARG A 244 0.77 -96.69 -52.04
C ARG A 244 0.25 -96.21 -50.68
N MET A 245 0.23 -97.07 -49.67
CA MET A 245 -0.14 -96.69 -48.30
C MET A 245 0.82 -95.66 -47.72
N LEU A 246 2.13 -95.82 -47.94
CA LEU A 246 3.15 -94.88 -47.50
C LEU A 246 3.02 -93.52 -48.19
N ALA A 247 2.68 -93.49 -49.48
CA ALA A 247 2.40 -92.28 -50.23
C ALA A 247 1.18 -91.53 -49.66
N HIS A 248 0.09 -92.25 -49.35
CA HIS A 248 -1.08 -91.66 -48.69
C HIS A 248 -0.76 -91.06 -47.32
N ARG A 249 -0.02 -91.80 -46.48
CA ARG A 249 0.44 -91.31 -45.17
C ARG A 249 1.32 -90.06 -45.29
N SER A 250 2.16 -89.99 -46.33
CA SER A 250 3.01 -88.82 -46.59
C SER A 250 2.20 -87.60 -47.01
N ALA A 251 1.17 -87.77 -47.84
CA ALA A 251 0.26 -86.69 -48.23
C ALA A 251 -0.55 -86.16 -47.04
N ASP A 252 -1.07 -87.05 -46.18
CA ASP A 252 -1.79 -86.64 -44.96
C ASP A 252 -0.87 -85.89 -43.99
N ALA A 253 0.38 -86.34 -43.81
CA ALA A 253 1.37 -85.64 -43.01
C ALA A 253 1.72 -84.26 -43.60
N ALA A 254 1.93 -84.17 -44.92
CA ALA A 254 2.18 -82.90 -45.61
C ALA A 254 1.01 -81.92 -45.41
N LYS A 255 -0.24 -82.39 -45.52
CA LYS A 255 -1.44 -81.57 -45.26
C LYS A 255 -1.49 -81.03 -43.83
N ASN A 256 -1.20 -81.88 -42.84
CA ASN A 256 -1.16 -81.46 -41.43
C ASN A 256 -0.07 -80.41 -41.18
N ILE A 257 1.13 -80.59 -41.75
CA ILE A 257 2.22 -79.60 -41.63
C ILE A 257 1.81 -78.29 -42.31
N LYS A 258 1.18 -78.34 -43.49
CA LYS A 258 0.69 -77.15 -44.20
C LYS A 258 -0.30 -76.35 -43.36
N GLN A 259 -1.19 -77.03 -42.64
CA GLN A 259 -2.14 -76.39 -41.73
C GLN A 259 -1.44 -75.72 -40.53
N LEU A 260 -0.42 -76.37 -39.94
CA LEU A 260 0.39 -75.77 -38.87
C LEU A 260 1.18 -74.54 -39.33
N ILE A 261 1.74 -74.57 -40.54
CA ILE A 261 2.43 -73.41 -41.13
C ILE A 261 1.45 -72.26 -41.37
N ALA A 262 0.25 -72.55 -41.90
CA ALA A 262 -0.79 -71.54 -42.10
C ALA A 262 -1.22 -70.87 -40.78
N GLN A 263 -1.41 -71.67 -39.71
CA GLN A 263 -1.70 -71.13 -38.38
C GLN A 263 -0.56 -70.25 -37.85
N THR A 264 0.68 -70.69 -38.03
CA THR A 264 1.87 -69.93 -37.63
C THR A 264 1.95 -68.60 -38.36
N HIS A 265 1.67 -68.60 -39.67
CA HIS A 265 1.64 -67.38 -40.49
C HIS A 265 0.59 -66.38 -39.97
N GLN A 266 -0.62 -66.84 -39.65
CA GLN A 266 -1.66 -65.98 -39.08
C GLN A 266 -1.23 -65.38 -37.74
N ASN A 267 -0.63 -66.18 -36.84
CA ASN A 267 -0.14 -65.71 -35.54
C ASN A 267 0.97 -64.64 -35.69
N VAL A 268 1.89 -64.84 -36.64
CA VAL A 268 2.98 -63.89 -36.92
C VAL A 268 2.44 -62.59 -37.51
N GLN A 269 1.47 -62.64 -38.43
CA GLN A 269 0.81 -61.44 -38.95
C GLN A 269 0.12 -60.63 -37.85
N GLN A 270 -0.57 -61.30 -36.93
CA GLN A 270 -1.20 -60.66 -35.79
C GLN A 270 -0.15 -60.03 -34.85
N GLY A 271 0.95 -60.75 -34.57
CA GLY A 271 2.08 -60.22 -33.81
C GLY A 271 2.70 -58.98 -34.46
N ALA A 272 2.89 -58.99 -35.78
CA ALA A 272 3.42 -57.85 -36.53
C ALA A 272 2.48 -56.63 -36.53
N ALA A 273 1.17 -56.82 -36.39
CA ALA A 273 0.23 -55.71 -36.19
C ALA A 273 0.38 -55.08 -34.81
N ILE A 274 0.49 -55.89 -33.74
CA ILE A 274 0.68 -55.42 -32.36
C ILE A 274 2.01 -54.67 -32.22
N VAL A 275 3.08 -55.16 -32.85
CA VAL A 275 4.40 -54.50 -32.80
C VAL A 275 4.36 -53.12 -33.47
N ARG A 276 3.65 -52.97 -34.60
CA ARG A 276 3.47 -51.66 -35.25
C ARG A 276 2.68 -50.67 -34.39
N GLU A 277 1.67 -51.16 -33.67
CA GLU A 277 0.93 -50.33 -32.71
C GLU A 277 1.81 -49.92 -31.53
N ALA A 278 2.62 -50.84 -31.01
CA ALA A 278 3.59 -50.54 -29.95
C ALA A 278 4.66 -49.52 -30.41
N GLU A 279 5.17 -49.65 -31.63
CA GLU A 279 6.10 -48.68 -32.25
C GLU A 279 5.48 -47.28 -32.32
N LYS A 280 4.23 -47.18 -32.80
CA LYS A 280 3.50 -45.92 -32.83
C LYS A 280 3.34 -45.31 -31.43
N ASN A 281 2.96 -46.11 -30.43
CA ASN A 281 2.82 -45.64 -29.06
C ASN A 281 4.15 -45.11 -28.48
N MET A 282 5.28 -45.73 -28.81
CA MET A 282 6.60 -45.22 -28.43
C MET A 282 6.88 -43.85 -29.06
N HIS A 283 6.52 -43.67 -30.34
CA HIS A 283 6.67 -42.38 -31.03
C HIS A 283 5.80 -41.28 -30.40
N ASP A 284 4.55 -41.61 -30.05
CA ASP A 284 3.64 -40.68 -29.38
C ASP A 284 4.17 -40.27 -27.99
N ILE A 285 4.80 -41.19 -27.24
CA ILE A 285 5.46 -40.89 -25.95
C ILE A 285 6.63 -39.91 -26.15
N VAL A 286 7.47 -40.12 -27.17
CA VAL A 286 8.58 -39.19 -27.48
C VAL A 286 8.05 -37.79 -27.80
N GLY A 287 6.99 -37.69 -28.60
CA GLY A 287 6.33 -36.43 -28.91
C GLY A 287 5.78 -35.72 -27.66
N GLY A 288 5.05 -36.46 -26.82
CA GLY A 288 4.49 -35.94 -25.57
C GLY A 288 5.54 -35.48 -24.56
N ALA A 289 6.62 -36.26 -24.39
CA ALA A 289 7.74 -35.89 -23.52
C ALA A 289 8.50 -34.66 -24.04
N GLY A 290 8.61 -34.50 -25.36
CA GLY A 290 9.14 -33.28 -25.99
C GLY A 290 8.32 -32.03 -25.66
N GLN A 291 6.99 -32.10 -25.78
CA GLN A 291 6.09 -31.02 -25.39
C GLN A 291 6.19 -30.68 -23.89
N LEU A 292 6.28 -31.71 -23.04
CA LEU A 292 6.46 -31.53 -21.61
C LEU A 292 7.77 -30.79 -21.30
N ASN A 293 8.87 -31.13 -22.00
CA ASN A 293 10.14 -30.45 -21.81
C ASN A 293 10.09 -28.98 -22.23
N GLN A 294 9.39 -28.65 -23.31
CA GLN A 294 9.14 -27.25 -23.71
C GLN A 294 8.37 -26.50 -22.63
N LEU A 295 7.28 -27.09 -22.11
CA LEU A 295 6.47 -26.48 -21.05
C LEU A 295 7.29 -26.24 -19.77
N MET A 296 8.14 -27.19 -19.38
CA MET A 296 9.06 -26.99 -18.25
C MET A 296 10.03 -25.82 -18.50
N GLY A 297 10.51 -25.63 -19.72
CA GLY A 297 11.34 -24.47 -20.09
C GLY A 297 10.60 -23.12 -19.94
N GLU A 298 9.33 -23.06 -20.35
CA GLU A 298 8.48 -21.88 -20.18
C GLU A 298 8.18 -21.59 -18.70
N ILE A 299 7.89 -22.62 -17.91
CA ILE A 299 7.68 -22.50 -16.45
C ILE A 299 8.97 -22.00 -15.77
N LEU A 300 10.13 -22.53 -16.13
CA LEU A 300 11.42 -22.11 -15.56
C LEU A 300 11.68 -20.62 -15.84
N THR A 301 11.44 -20.18 -17.08
CA THR A 301 11.59 -18.77 -17.47
C THR A 301 10.67 -17.87 -16.65
N THR A 302 9.40 -18.26 -16.53
CA THR A 302 8.39 -17.52 -15.74
C THR A 302 8.78 -17.49 -14.25
N THR A 303 9.29 -18.60 -13.72
CA THR A 303 9.72 -18.71 -12.32
C THR A 303 10.92 -17.79 -12.04
N GLN A 304 11.87 -17.66 -12.97
CA GLN A 304 12.98 -16.71 -12.86
C GLN A 304 12.52 -15.25 -12.92
N GLU A 305 11.50 -14.93 -13.71
CA GLU A 305 10.89 -13.60 -13.72
C GLU A 305 10.15 -13.30 -12.41
N GLN A 306 9.45 -14.29 -11.85
CA GLN A 306 8.83 -14.18 -10.52
C GLN A 306 9.87 -13.92 -9.43
N GLU A 307 11.00 -14.62 -9.43
CA GLU A 307 12.09 -14.38 -8.46
C GLU A 307 12.58 -12.93 -8.52
N LYS A 308 12.79 -12.38 -9.73
CA LYS A 308 13.13 -10.96 -9.91
C LYS A 308 12.01 -10.02 -9.45
N GLY A 309 10.75 -10.41 -9.63
CA GLY A 309 9.58 -9.70 -9.12
C GLY A 309 9.56 -9.62 -7.60
N ILE A 310 9.82 -10.73 -6.93
CA ILE A 310 9.86 -10.85 -5.47
C ILE A 310 10.96 -9.96 -4.89
N ILE A 311 12.16 -9.95 -5.50
CA ILE A 311 13.26 -9.06 -5.09
C ILE A 311 12.83 -7.58 -5.16
N ARG A 312 12.15 -7.17 -6.25
CA ARG A 312 11.65 -5.79 -6.38
C ARG A 312 10.60 -5.44 -5.32
N ILE A 313 9.70 -6.37 -5.01
CA ILE A 313 8.69 -6.19 -3.95
C ILE A 313 9.38 -6.08 -2.58
N SER A 314 10.37 -6.92 -2.30
CA SER A 314 11.15 -6.89 -1.07
C SER A 314 11.84 -5.53 -0.87
N HIS A 315 12.44 -4.97 -1.92
CA HIS A 315 12.98 -3.60 -1.87
C HIS A 315 11.91 -2.53 -1.59
N ALA A 316 10.75 -2.63 -2.23
CA ALA A 316 9.65 -1.69 -1.99
C ALA A 316 9.10 -1.80 -0.54
N LEU A 317 9.07 -3.00 0.04
CA LEU A 317 8.69 -3.20 1.44
C LEU A 317 9.69 -2.54 2.40
N ALA A 318 10.99 -2.65 2.13
CA ALA A 318 12.02 -1.98 2.92
C ALA A 318 11.91 -0.44 2.84
N GLU A 319 11.55 0.11 1.68
CA GLU A 319 11.27 1.54 1.53
C GLU A 319 10.03 1.97 2.33
N LEU A 320 8.95 1.18 2.29
CA LEU A 320 7.75 1.42 3.09
C LEU A 320 8.01 1.33 4.60
N GLU A 321 8.90 0.44 5.03
CA GLU A 321 9.35 0.34 6.42
C GLU A 321 10.08 1.62 6.85
N ASN A 322 10.99 2.15 6.02
CA ASN A 322 11.66 3.43 6.29
C ASN A 322 10.65 4.58 6.41
N VAL A 323 9.64 4.65 5.54
CA VAL A 323 8.58 5.67 5.62
C VAL A 323 7.74 5.49 6.89
N THR A 324 7.44 4.25 7.27
CA THR A 324 6.67 3.94 8.49
C THR A 324 7.47 4.34 9.74
N GLN A 325 8.78 4.11 9.75
CA GLN A 325 9.65 4.58 10.83
C GLN A 325 9.74 6.11 10.88
N SER A 326 9.82 6.78 9.71
CA SER A 326 9.77 8.24 9.64
C SER A 326 8.44 8.80 10.14
N ASN A 327 7.33 8.11 9.89
CA ASN A 327 6.02 8.51 10.41
C ASN A 327 5.98 8.39 11.95
N ALA A 328 6.60 7.38 12.53
CA ALA A 328 6.69 7.25 13.99
C ALA A 328 7.46 8.42 14.62
N ILE A 329 8.58 8.84 14.00
CA ILE A 329 9.34 10.03 14.42
C ILE A 329 8.47 11.29 14.29
N MET A 330 7.77 11.45 13.17
CA MET A 330 6.90 12.61 12.93
C MET A 330 5.75 12.70 13.93
N VAL A 331 5.17 11.57 14.34
CA VAL A 331 4.15 11.50 15.39
C VAL A 331 4.69 12.02 16.72
N ASP A 332 5.91 11.63 17.09
CA ASP A 332 6.56 12.07 18.32
C ASP A 332 6.82 13.58 18.30
N GLU A 333 7.41 14.09 17.21
CA GLU A 333 7.64 15.52 17.00
C GLU A 333 6.34 16.35 17.01
N LEU A 334 5.26 15.80 16.44
CA LEU A 334 3.95 16.45 16.39
C LEU A 334 3.30 16.52 17.77
N SER A 335 3.43 15.44 18.55
CA SER A 335 2.95 15.36 19.94
C SER A 335 3.66 16.41 20.80
N ASP A 336 4.99 16.48 20.71
CA ASP A 336 5.82 17.46 21.42
C ASP A 336 5.47 18.90 21.01
N SER A 337 5.35 19.17 19.71
CA SER A 337 4.99 20.49 19.18
C SER A 337 3.61 20.94 19.65
N SER A 338 2.64 20.02 19.70
CA SER A 338 1.31 20.29 20.25
C SER A 338 1.37 20.62 21.74
N GLY A 339 2.17 19.89 22.52
CA GLY A 339 2.41 20.16 23.93
C GLY A 339 3.02 21.55 24.19
N ILE A 340 4.00 21.94 23.38
CA ILE A 340 4.62 23.28 23.46
C ILE A 340 3.61 24.37 23.12
N LEU A 341 2.83 24.19 22.05
CA LEU A 341 1.80 25.16 21.64
C LEU A 341 0.73 25.32 22.73
N LYS A 342 0.26 24.22 23.30
CA LYS A 342 -0.67 24.22 24.44
C LYS A 342 -0.12 25.05 25.60
N ASN A 343 1.14 24.86 25.98
CA ASN A 343 1.77 25.61 27.05
C ASN A 343 1.89 27.12 26.74
N GLN A 344 2.24 27.48 25.50
CA GLN A 344 2.28 28.89 25.08
C GLN A 344 0.90 29.56 25.14
N VAL A 345 -0.15 28.83 24.74
CA VAL A 345 -1.53 29.32 24.81
C VAL A 345 -1.96 29.52 26.27
N ILE A 346 -1.61 28.60 27.19
CA ILE A 346 -1.88 28.75 28.62
C ILE A 346 -1.18 30.01 29.18
N ASP A 347 0.08 30.24 28.83
CA ASP A 347 0.81 31.44 29.26
C ASP A 347 0.16 32.73 28.72
N LEU A 348 -0.26 32.74 27.46
CA LEU A 348 -0.93 33.89 26.83
C LEU A 348 -2.29 34.18 27.48
N GLN A 349 -3.08 33.14 27.80
CA GLN A 349 -4.32 33.29 28.56
C GLN A 349 -4.07 33.84 29.97
N SER A 350 -3.05 33.35 30.67
CA SER A 350 -2.67 33.85 32.01
C SER A 350 -2.29 35.34 31.99
N ARG A 351 -1.51 35.77 30.98
CA ARG A 351 -1.12 37.18 30.80
C ARG A 351 -2.31 38.08 30.48
N THR A 352 -3.19 37.63 29.58
CA THR A 352 -4.38 38.41 29.21
C THR A 352 -5.46 38.42 30.29
N HIS A 353 -5.51 37.42 31.17
CA HIS A 353 -6.45 37.37 32.31
C HIS A 353 -6.27 38.54 33.28
N LYS A 354 -5.07 39.13 33.37
CA LYS A 354 -4.80 40.33 34.19
C LYS A 354 -5.62 41.55 33.75
N PHE A 355 -6.07 41.60 32.48
CA PHE A 355 -6.88 42.70 31.96
C PHE A 355 -8.38 42.44 32.17
N ARG A 356 -9.10 43.38 32.78
CA ARG A 356 -10.55 43.32 33.01
C ARG A 356 -11.27 44.04 31.88
N LEU A 357 -12.10 43.31 31.13
CA LEU A 357 -12.87 43.83 29.99
C LEU A 357 -14.31 44.13 30.41
N SER A 358 -14.96 45.10 29.75
CA SER A 358 -16.34 45.54 30.06
C SER A 358 -17.38 44.41 30.00
N ASN A 359 -17.17 43.42 29.12
CA ASN A 359 -18.10 42.29 28.92
C ASN A 359 -18.28 41.36 30.13
N ALA A 360 -17.45 41.48 31.18
CA ALA A 360 -17.63 40.70 32.41
C ALA A 360 -18.69 41.29 33.37
N LEU A 361 -19.10 42.55 33.19
CA LEU A 361 -20.04 43.24 34.10
C LEU A 361 -21.48 43.32 33.57
N GLU A 362 -21.68 43.21 32.25
CA GLU A 362 -23.03 43.21 31.67
C GLU A 362 -23.78 41.88 31.92
N SER A 363 -23.09 40.74 31.79
CA SER A 363 -23.66 39.43 32.12
C SER A 363 -24.01 39.27 33.61
N ALA A 364 -23.25 39.90 34.51
CA ALA A 364 -23.54 39.90 35.94
C ALA A 364 -24.72 40.82 36.33
N ARG A 365 -25.05 41.84 35.54
CA ARG A 365 -26.23 42.72 35.76
C ARG A 365 -27.53 42.05 35.31
N TRP A 366 -27.50 41.19 34.29
CA TRP A 366 -28.67 40.44 33.83
C TRP A 366 -29.00 39.19 34.66
N GLN A 367 -28.09 38.72 35.53
CA GLN A 367 -28.37 37.63 36.48
C GLN A 367 -28.90 38.11 37.86
N ARG A 368 -28.96 39.43 38.10
CA ARG A 368 -29.45 40.02 39.36
C ARG A 368 -30.69 40.91 39.19
N ALA A 369 -31.23 40.99 37.98
CA ALA A 369 -32.57 41.51 37.69
C ALA A 369 -33.48 40.31 37.41
#